data_AF-A0A1Q7Z807-F1
#
_entry.id   AF-A0A1Q7Z807-F1
#
_cell.length_a   1.000
_cell.length_b   1.000
_cell.length_c   1.000
_cell.angle_alpha   90.00
_cell.angle_beta   90.00
_cell.angle_gamma   90.00
#
_symmetry.space_group_name_H-M   'P 1'
#
loop_
_entity.id
_entity.type
_entity.pdbx_description
1 polymer ?
#
loop_
_entity_poly.entity_id
_entity_poly.type
_entity_poly.pdbx_seq_one_letter_code
_entity_poly.pdbx_strand_id
1 'polypeptide(L)'
;MRDSAFIEVAAGAAAVNLRKARASIVGNASDRTTWPVQIADLDGTEVVVAGNRFRGGAAGIQILDVCLGDQSVCGWHDTQFVLAGNQLAEIDGVEITATFGERVRCAVIGNNIQYDAAHGGVAVWLGPRTKNCLVVTKGAVKDEGTANRVITIP
;
A
#
# COMPACT_ATOMS: atom_id res chain seq x y z
N MET A 1 -9.45 -2.64 11.21
CA MET A 1 -8.55 -3.13 12.27
C MET A 1 -7.84 -1.96 12.91
N ARG A 2 -7.71 -1.97 14.24
CA ARG A 2 -7.15 -0.84 14.96
C ARG A 2 -6.37 -1.31 16.19
N ASP A 3 -5.27 -0.63 16.50
CA ASP A 3 -4.51 -0.75 17.75
C ASP A 3 -4.16 -2.20 18.12
N SER A 4 -3.78 -3.01 17.12
CA SER A 4 -3.48 -4.44 17.26
C SER A 4 -1.99 -4.74 17.02
N ALA A 5 -1.51 -5.89 17.50
CA ALA A 5 -0.13 -6.35 17.33
C ALA A 5 -0.06 -7.74 16.68
N PHE A 6 0.89 -7.90 15.74
CA PHE A 6 1.13 -9.13 14.99
C PHE A 6 2.62 -9.46 14.99
N ILE A 7 2.96 -10.70 15.32
CA ILE A 7 4.36 -11.14 15.44
C ILE A 7 4.48 -12.52 14.80
N GLU A 8 5.42 -12.68 13.87
CA GLU A 8 5.73 -13.97 13.21
C GLU A 8 4.51 -14.64 12.54
N VAL A 9 3.54 -13.84 12.09
CA VAL A 9 2.39 -14.34 11.31
C VAL A 9 2.62 -14.14 9.82
N ALA A 10 1.93 -14.92 8.98
CA ALA A 10 2.03 -14.78 7.54
C ALA A 10 1.49 -13.42 7.04
N ALA A 11 0.31 -13.01 7.52
CA ALA A 11 -0.32 -11.75 7.13
C ALA A 11 -0.85 -11.00 8.37
N GLY A 12 -0.55 -9.71 8.45
CA GLY A 12 -1.02 -8.84 9.54
C GLY A 12 -2.46 -8.38 9.29
N ALA A 13 -2.63 -7.52 8.29
CA ALA A 13 -3.94 -6.99 7.91
C ALA A 13 -4.18 -7.08 6.40
N ALA A 14 -5.43 -7.29 6.00
CA ALA A 14 -5.81 -7.37 4.59
C ALA A 14 -7.12 -6.64 4.30
N ALA A 15 -7.22 -6.05 3.11
CA ALA A 15 -8.44 -5.50 2.55
C ALA A 15 -8.56 -5.98 1.09
N VAL A 16 -9.25 -7.11 0.89
CA VAL A 16 -9.29 -7.84 -0.37
C VAL A 16 -10.73 -8.06 -0.82
N ASN A 17 -11.00 -7.89 -2.12
CA ASN A 17 -12.30 -8.15 -2.75
C ASN A 17 -13.47 -7.41 -2.07
N LEU A 18 -13.27 -6.12 -1.80
CA LEU A 18 -14.27 -5.27 -1.16
C LEU A 18 -15.03 -4.46 -2.21
N ARG A 19 -16.35 -4.35 -2.03
CA ARG A 19 -17.24 -3.58 -2.91
C ARG A 19 -18.04 -2.58 -2.11
N LYS A 20 -18.06 -1.31 -2.54
CA LYS A 20 -18.85 -0.23 -1.90
C LYS A 20 -18.62 -0.16 -0.39
N ALA A 21 -17.38 -0.38 0.03
CA ALA A 21 -17.03 -0.57 1.43
C ALA A 21 -16.09 0.52 1.95
N ARG A 22 -15.87 0.51 3.26
CA ARG A 22 -14.83 1.29 3.92
C ARG A 22 -13.99 0.38 4.79
N ALA A 23 -12.68 0.41 4.59
CA ALA A 23 -11.72 -0.32 5.40
C ALA A 23 -10.70 0.62 6.03
N SER A 24 -10.31 0.34 7.26
CA SER A 24 -9.30 1.12 7.98
C SER A 24 -8.36 0.20 8.74
N ILE A 25 -7.05 0.40 8.56
CA ILE A 25 -5.97 -0.31 9.22
C ILE A 25 -5.12 0.77 9.91
N VAL A 26 -5.37 1.01 11.20
CA VAL A 26 -4.82 2.19 11.89
C VAL A 26 -4.15 1.81 13.20
N GLY A 27 -2.96 2.37 13.46
CA GLY A 27 -2.29 2.23 14.76
C GLY A 27 -1.81 0.81 15.10
N ASN A 28 -1.69 -0.09 14.12
CA ASN A 28 -1.25 -1.46 14.36
C ASN A 28 0.29 -1.56 14.34
N ALA A 29 0.81 -2.61 14.96
CA ALA A 29 2.20 -3.00 14.91
C ALA A 29 2.35 -4.40 14.30
N SER A 30 3.21 -4.56 13.29
CA SER A 30 3.60 -5.87 12.77
C SER A 30 5.11 -6.04 12.85
N ASP A 31 5.55 -7.16 13.42
CA ASP A 31 6.96 -7.53 13.56
C ASP A 31 7.22 -8.88 12.88
N ARG A 32 8.21 -8.95 11.99
CA ARG A 32 8.62 -10.17 11.26
C ARG A 32 7.43 -10.88 10.61
N THR A 33 6.56 -10.11 9.98
CA THR A 33 5.38 -10.58 9.25
C THR A 33 5.70 -10.66 7.76
N THR A 34 5.24 -11.69 7.03
CA THR A 34 5.55 -11.81 5.60
C THR A 34 4.91 -10.68 4.80
N TRP A 35 3.61 -10.45 5.00
CA TRP A 35 2.85 -9.34 4.41
C TRP A 35 2.14 -8.55 5.51
N PRO A 36 2.72 -7.44 5.99
CA PRO A 36 2.12 -6.65 7.06
C PRO A 36 0.76 -6.07 6.63
N VAL A 37 0.63 -5.60 5.38
CA VAL A 37 -0.61 -5.13 4.78
C VAL A 37 -0.71 -5.58 3.32
N GLN A 38 -1.84 -6.19 2.97
CA GLN A 38 -2.19 -6.50 1.58
C GLN A 38 -3.56 -5.89 1.22
N ILE A 39 -3.62 -5.17 0.10
CA ILE A 39 -4.86 -4.61 -0.44
C ILE A 39 -5.01 -5.07 -1.88
N ALA A 40 -6.17 -5.62 -2.23
CA ALA A 40 -6.41 -6.14 -3.58
C ALA A 40 -7.88 -6.11 -4.01
N ASP A 41 -8.09 -6.05 -5.32
CA ASP A 41 -9.39 -6.20 -6.00
C ASP A 41 -10.51 -5.31 -5.40
N LEU A 42 -10.40 -3.99 -5.51
CA LEU A 42 -11.35 -3.04 -4.92
C LEU A 42 -12.29 -2.39 -5.95
N ASP A 43 -13.56 -2.24 -5.58
CA ASP A 43 -14.57 -1.50 -6.36
C ASP A 43 -15.41 -0.59 -5.46
N GLY A 44 -15.53 0.69 -5.79
CA GLY A 44 -16.31 1.66 -5.02
C GLY A 44 -15.89 1.79 -3.56
N THR A 45 -14.64 1.47 -3.22
CA THR A 45 -14.19 1.27 -1.83
C THR A 45 -13.23 2.36 -1.37
N GLU A 46 -13.30 2.72 -0.09
CA GLU A 46 -12.33 3.60 0.56
C GLU A 46 -11.44 2.82 1.53
N VAL A 47 -10.13 2.93 1.41
CA VAL A 47 -9.17 2.29 2.32
C VAL A 47 -8.20 3.29 2.93
N VAL A 48 -8.04 3.24 4.25
CA VAL A 48 -7.04 4.04 4.96
C VAL A 48 -6.10 3.14 5.73
N VAL A 49 -4.81 3.29 5.49
CA VAL A 49 -3.74 2.65 6.27
C VAL A 49 -2.91 3.76 6.91
N ALA A 50 -3.05 3.96 8.22
CA ALA A 50 -2.46 5.13 8.86
C ALA A 50 -1.83 4.87 10.22
N GLY A 51 -0.68 5.50 10.47
CA GLY A 51 -0.02 5.48 11.77
C GLY A 51 0.39 4.07 12.25
N ASN A 52 0.60 3.12 11.34
CA ASN A 52 1.05 1.78 11.69
C ASN A 52 2.58 1.70 11.76
N ARG A 53 3.09 0.70 12.46
CA ARG A 53 4.53 0.39 12.53
C ARG A 53 4.77 -1.02 12.00
N PHE A 54 5.63 -1.13 11.00
CA PHE A 54 6.03 -2.38 10.38
C PHE A 54 7.54 -2.53 10.50
N ARG A 55 7.99 -3.65 11.06
CA ARG A 55 9.40 -3.92 11.25
C ARG A 55 9.72 -5.37 10.91
N GLY A 56 10.74 -5.60 10.10
CA GLY A 56 11.17 -6.95 9.78
C GLY A 56 10.12 -7.71 8.97
N GLY A 57 10.56 -8.43 7.94
CA GLY A 57 9.65 -9.18 7.08
C GLY A 57 10.21 -9.33 5.69
N ALA A 58 9.44 -9.98 4.83
CA ALA A 58 9.84 -10.20 3.44
C ALA A 58 9.33 -9.10 2.53
N ALA A 59 8.09 -8.63 2.72
CA ALA A 59 7.45 -7.63 1.87
C ALA A 59 6.87 -6.48 2.70
N GLY A 60 6.81 -5.29 2.13
CA GLY A 60 6.22 -4.11 2.75
C GLY A 60 4.71 -4.05 2.60
N ILE A 61 4.17 -2.86 2.32
CA ILE A 61 2.74 -2.71 2.02
C ILE A 61 2.52 -3.03 0.54
N GLN A 62 1.68 -4.02 0.24
CA GLN A 62 1.38 -4.42 -1.13
C GLN A 62 -0.05 -4.05 -1.55
N ILE A 63 -0.15 -3.39 -2.70
CA ILE A 63 -1.41 -3.04 -3.37
C ILE A 63 -1.36 -3.62 -4.77
N LEU A 64 -2.12 -4.69 -5.02
CA LEU A 64 -2.03 -5.48 -6.25
C LEU A 64 -3.40 -5.93 -6.78
N ASP A 65 -3.40 -6.43 -8.02
CA ASP A 65 -4.52 -7.20 -8.55
C ASP A 65 -4.27 -8.68 -8.25
N VAL A 66 -5.22 -9.32 -7.59
CA VAL A 66 -5.17 -10.74 -7.27
C VAL A 66 -6.01 -11.53 -8.28
N CYS A 67 -7.09 -10.94 -8.82
CA CYS A 67 -7.85 -11.48 -9.95
C CYS A 67 -8.27 -12.96 -9.76
N LEU A 68 -8.51 -13.38 -8.51
CA LEU A 68 -8.83 -14.77 -8.19
C LEU A 68 -10.32 -15.07 -8.41
N GLY A 69 -10.62 -15.58 -9.61
CA GLY A 69 -11.89 -16.20 -9.96
C GLY A 69 -12.89 -15.26 -10.65
N ASP A 70 -14.00 -15.84 -11.11
CA ASP A 70 -14.97 -15.19 -12.00
C ASP A 70 -15.70 -13.98 -11.37
N GLN A 71 -15.56 -13.79 -10.06
CA GLN A 71 -16.12 -12.65 -9.33
C GLN A 71 -15.08 -11.59 -8.94
N SER A 72 -13.81 -11.76 -9.28
CA SER A 72 -12.81 -10.72 -9.03
C SER A 72 -13.02 -9.53 -9.95
N VAL A 73 -12.95 -8.33 -9.38
CA VAL A 73 -12.88 -7.09 -10.16
C VAL A 73 -11.40 -6.87 -10.48
N CYS A 74 -10.99 -7.31 -11.67
CA CYS A 74 -9.65 -7.04 -12.17
C CYS A 74 -9.54 -5.56 -12.56
N GLY A 75 -8.64 -4.86 -11.90
CA GLY A 75 -8.53 -3.42 -12.02
C GLY A 75 -9.55 -2.69 -11.16
N TRP A 76 -9.06 -1.68 -10.46
CA TRP A 76 -9.82 -0.98 -9.44
C TRP A 76 -10.68 0.11 -10.08
N HIS A 77 -11.88 0.30 -9.55
CA HIS A 77 -12.81 1.33 -10.00
C HIS A 77 -13.41 2.07 -8.81
N ASP A 78 -13.71 3.36 -8.98
CA ASP A 78 -14.44 4.16 -8.00
C ASP A 78 -13.84 4.11 -6.58
N THR A 79 -12.53 3.89 -6.50
CA THR A 79 -11.84 3.53 -5.26
C THR A 79 -10.87 4.62 -4.84
N GLN A 80 -10.83 4.90 -3.54
CA GLN A 80 -9.83 5.79 -2.96
C GLN A 80 -9.03 5.05 -1.91
N PHE A 81 -7.71 5.22 -1.91
CA PHE A 81 -6.90 4.76 -0.79
C PHE A 81 -5.84 5.76 -0.34
N VAL A 82 -5.56 5.73 0.95
CA VAL A 82 -4.59 6.60 1.61
C VAL A 82 -3.66 5.79 2.50
N LEU A 83 -2.36 5.90 2.26
CA LEU A 83 -1.31 5.41 3.14
C LEU A 83 -0.63 6.62 3.80
N ALA A 84 -0.83 6.83 5.10
CA ALA A 84 -0.38 8.05 5.76
C ALA A 84 0.33 7.81 7.11
N GLY A 85 1.51 8.42 7.29
CA GLY A 85 2.18 8.43 8.59
C GLY A 85 2.60 7.05 9.12
N ASN A 86 2.74 6.04 8.25
CA ASN A 86 3.22 4.72 8.65
C ASN A 86 4.75 4.71 8.79
N GLN A 87 5.27 3.82 9.62
CA GLN A 87 6.70 3.60 9.83
C GLN A 87 7.08 2.22 9.32
N LEU A 88 7.99 2.14 8.34
CA LEU A 88 8.48 0.90 7.76
C LEU A 88 9.99 0.84 7.97
N ALA A 89 10.49 -0.23 8.60
CA ALA A 89 11.91 -0.43 8.86
C ALA A 89 12.32 -1.89 8.67
N GLU A 90 13.52 -2.13 8.15
CA GLU A 90 14.07 -3.49 7.94
C GLU A 90 13.12 -4.37 7.09
N ILE A 91 12.48 -3.76 6.07
CA ILE A 91 11.46 -4.37 5.22
C ILE A 91 11.33 -3.55 3.93
N ASP A 92 10.77 -4.13 2.86
CA ASP A 92 10.45 -3.41 1.63
C ASP A 92 9.49 -2.24 1.87
N GLY A 93 9.51 -1.27 0.95
CA GLY A 93 8.67 -0.07 1.00
C GLY A 93 7.20 -0.32 0.66
N VAL A 94 6.60 0.64 -0.02
CA VAL A 94 5.22 0.52 -0.55
C VAL A 94 5.28 0.10 -2.00
N GLU A 95 4.63 -1.00 -2.34
CA GLU A 95 4.48 -1.48 -3.71
C GLU A 95 3.02 -1.33 -4.17
N ILE A 96 2.81 -0.56 -5.25
CA ILE A 96 1.49 -0.33 -5.86
C ILE A 96 1.53 -0.80 -7.31
N THR A 97 1.13 -2.04 -7.54
CA THR A 97 1.12 -2.69 -8.87
C THR A 97 -0.29 -3.00 -9.37
N ALA A 98 -1.33 -2.68 -8.60
CA ALA A 98 -2.73 -2.79 -9.02
C ALA A 98 -3.05 -1.94 -10.27
N THR A 99 -4.00 -2.41 -11.08
CA THR A 99 -4.46 -1.73 -12.28
C THR A 99 -5.49 -0.66 -11.94
N PHE A 100 -5.22 0.60 -12.26
CA PHE A 100 -6.16 1.68 -11.97
C PHE A 100 -7.10 1.91 -13.15
N GLY A 101 -8.35 1.50 -12.98
CA GLY A 101 -9.46 1.77 -13.87
C GLY A 101 -9.98 3.20 -13.75
N GLU A 102 -11.30 3.38 -13.75
CA GLU A 102 -11.91 4.70 -13.69
C GLU A 102 -12.01 5.22 -12.26
N ARG A 103 -11.83 6.54 -12.10
CA ARG A 103 -12.09 7.26 -10.85
C ARG A 103 -11.33 6.73 -9.62
N VAL A 104 -10.21 6.05 -9.84
CA VAL A 104 -9.29 5.64 -8.76
C VAL A 104 -8.45 6.83 -8.31
N ARG A 105 -8.32 7.01 -6.99
CA ARG A 105 -7.48 8.04 -6.36
C ARG A 105 -6.58 7.43 -5.30
N CYS A 106 -5.35 7.89 -5.24
CA CYS A 106 -4.35 7.31 -4.36
C CYS A 106 -3.49 8.40 -3.71
N ALA A 107 -3.18 8.23 -2.43
CA ALA A 107 -2.32 9.12 -1.69
C ALA A 107 -1.35 8.34 -0.79
N VAL A 108 -0.05 8.56 -0.94
CA VAL A 108 1.01 8.01 -0.09
C VAL A 108 1.77 9.18 0.53
N ILE A 109 1.48 9.53 1.78
CA ILE A 109 1.88 10.82 2.35
C ILE A 109 2.55 10.63 3.71
N GLY A 110 3.76 11.17 3.85
CA GLY A 110 4.42 11.30 5.15
C GLY A 110 4.73 9.97 5.85
N ASN A 111 4.89 8.89 5.07
CA ASN A 111 5.35 7.61 5.61
C ASN A 111 6.87 7.68 5.82
N ASN A 112 7.34 7.20 6.97
CA ASN A 112 8.77 7.08 7.28
C ASN A 112 9.24 5.68 6.88
N ILE A 113 9.84 5.57 5.70
CA ILE A 113 10.26 4.30 5.12
C ILE A 113 11.78 4.27 5.10
N GLN A 114 12.37 3.35 5.87
CA GLN A 114 13.80 3.05 5.80
C GLN A 114 13.99 2.07 4.65
N TYR A 115 14.30 2.59 3.47
CA TYR A 115 14.65 1.79 2.30
C TYR A 115 16.17 1.67 2.25
N ASP A 116 16.68 0.44 2.14
CA ASP A 116 18.07 0.18 1.84
C ASP A 116 18.19 -0.63 0.54
N ALA A 117 19.42 -0.81 0.05
CA ALA A 117 19.65 -1.56 -1.19
C ALA A 117 19.32 -3.06 -1.07
N ALA A 118 19.29 -3.62 0.15
CA ALA A 118 18.90 -5.00 0.38
C ALA A 118 17.38 -5.20 0.24
N HIS A 119 16.60 -4.13 0.44
CA HIS A 119 15.13 -4.08 0.35
C HIS A 119 14.67 -3.29 -0.89
N GLY A 120 15.32 -3.53 -2.04
CA GLY A 120 14.93 -2.98 -3.35
C GLY A 120 15.28 -1.50 -3.60
N GLY A 121 15.79 -0.77 -2.60
CA GLY A 121 16.30 0.60 -2.77
C GLY A 121 15.25 1.66 -3.11
N VAL A 122 13.96 1.33 -3.00
CA VAL A 122 12.84 2.20 -3.37
C VAL A 122 11.85 2.27 -2.21
N ALA A 123 11.49 3.48 -1.80
CA ALA A 123 10.50 3.70 -0.74
C ALA A 123 9.07 3.49 -1.24
N VAL A 124 8.77 3.92 -2.47
CA VAL A 124 7.46 3.74 -3.10
C VAL A 124 7.64 3.34 -4.56
N TRP A 125 7.07 2.23 -4.97
CA TRP A 125 6.96 1.85 -6.38
C TRP A 125 5.51 2.00 -6.85
N LEU A 126 5.33 2.84 -7.87
CA LEU A 126 4.10 2.97 -8.65
C LEU A 126 4.28 2.20 -9.96
N GLY A 127 3.58 1.08 -10.11
CA GLY A 127 3.67 0.22 -11.29
C GLY A 127 3.03 0.83 -12.54
N PRO A 128 3.22 0.19 -13.72
CA PRO A 128 2.88 0.79 -15.02
C PRO A 128 1.40 1.10 -15.25
N ARG A 129 0.52 0.47 -14.48
CA ARG A 129 -0.94 0.60 -14.59
C ARG A 129 -1.54 1.53 -13.54
N THR A 130 -0.71 2.18 -12.73
CA THR A 130 -1.12 3.21 -11.78
C THR A 130 -1.32 4.56 -12.48
N LYS A 131 -2.19 5.40 -11.92
CA LYS A 131 -2.37 6.79 -12.38
C LYS A 131 -2.99 7.68 -11.31
N ASN A 132 -2.80 9.00 -11.44
CA ASN A 132 -3.39 10.01 -10.55
C ASN A 132 -3.07 9.78 -9.05
N CYS A 133 -1.93 9.16 -8.73
CA CYS A 133 -1.44 9.04 -7.37
C CYS A 133 -0.72 10.31 -6.92
N LEU A 134 -0.96 10.73 -5.68
CA LEU A 134 -0.10 11.70 -5.00
C LEU A 134 0.85 10.96 -4.06
N VAL A 135 2.16 11.15 -4.25
CA VAL A 135 3.19 10.64 -3.36
C VAL A 135 3.97 11.81 -2.76
N VAL A 136 4.04 11.87 -1.43
CA VAL A 136 4.85 12.84 -0.68
C VAL A 136 5.74 12.08 0.29
N THR A 137 7.05 12.02 -0.02
CA THR A 137 7.99 11.15 0.70
C THR A 137 9.40 11.73 0.73
N LYS A 138 10.24 11.28 1.68
CA LYS A 138 11.68 11.56 1.68
C LYS A 138 12.48 10.56 0.84
N GLY A 139 11.91 9.38 0.57
CA GLY A 139 12.61 8.28 -0.06
C GLY A 139 12.53 8.25 -1.58
N ALA A 140 13.35 7.40 -2.20
CA ALA A 140 13.32 7.19 -3.64
C ALA A 140 11.96 6.65 -4.09
N VAL A 141 11.44 7.19 -5.20
CA VAL A 141 10.19 6.73 -5.81
C VAL A 141 10.48 6.22 -7.19
N LYS A 142 10.07 4.98 -7.47
CA LYS A 142 10.05 4.41 -8.81
C LYS A 142 8.65 4.62 -9.37
N ASP A 143 8.50 5.51 -10.33
CA ASP A 143 7.22 5.82 -10.95
C ASP A 143 7.20 5.38 -12.41
N GLU A 144 6.46 4.30 -12.69
CA GLU A 144 6.23 3.77 -14.03
C GLU A 144 4.82 4.08 -14.54
N GLY A 145 3.99 4.72 -13.72
CA GLY A 145 2.60 5.04 -14.04
C GLY A 145 2.43 6.32 -14.85
N THR A 146 1.19 6.82 -14.92
CA THR A 146 0.86 8.01 -15.70
C THR A 146 0.12 9.06 -14.87
N ALA A 147 0.43 10.35 -15.08
CA ALA A 147 -0.20 11.46 -14.35
C ALA A 147 -0.12 11.33 -12.81
N ASN A 148 0.88 10.61 -12.30
CA ASN A 148 1.22 10.59 -10.90
C ASN A 148 1.93 11.89 -10.53
N ARG A 149 1.79 12.32 -9.28
CA ARG A 149 2.45 13.50 -8.72
C ARG A 149 3.33 13.06 -7.57
N VAL A 150 4.63 13.10 -7.78
CA VAL A 150 5.65 12.80 -6.77
C VAL A 150 6.25 14.10 -6.25
N ILE A 151 6.25 14.27 -4.93
CA ILE A 151 6.84 15.40 -4.21
C ILE A 151 7.84 14.84 -3.21
N THR A 152 9.13 15.02 -3.50
CA THR A 152 10.20 14.62 -2.59
C THR A 152 10.46 15.74 -1.57
N ILE A 153 10.41 15.41 -0.29
CA ILE A 153 10.75 16.32 0.80
C ILE A 153 12.18 16.02 1.31
N PRO A 154 12.96 17.04 1.69
CA PRO A 154 14.28 16.86 2.28
C PRO A 154 14.20 16.21 3.67
#